data_AF-A0A0B1U4Z7-F1
#
_entry.id   AF-A0A0B1U4Z7-F1
#
_cell.length_a   1.000
_cell.length_b   1.000
_cell.length_c   1.000
_cell.angle_alpha   90.00
_cell.angle_beta   90.00
_cell.angle_gamma   90.00
#
_symmetry.space_group_name_H-M   'P 1'
#
loop_
_entity.id
_entity.type
_entity.pdbx_description
1 polymer ?
#
loop_
_entity_poly.entity_id
_entity_poly.type
_entity_poly.pdbx_seq_one_letter_code
_entity_poly.pdbx_strand_id
1 'polypeptide(L)'
;MIPAFVAKMGPVCTAPMDHAATGMTLSVTVDAKAVVEAMTVLDAEGYLLEDVMASDLQEGFEITYHLSLLDGANRIVVRALVPHDAPSLPTISAVYPGADWHERECFDFYGIDFAGHPNLHYLLLPENFGSHPLIKAEKARKSLADLMPLGYLVDCGLAEPEAEKPKPAKVVKAAKTEDA
;
A
#
# COMPACT_ATOMS: atom_id res chain seq x y z
N MET A 1 -15.83 7.08 2.85
CA MET A 1 -16.76 6.23 2.06
C MET A 1 -15.97 5.69 0.88
N ILE A 2 -16.04 4.39 0.58
CA ILE A 2 -15.31 3.79 -0.53
C ILE A 2 -15.97 4.21 -1.85
N PRO A 3 -15.24 4.84 -2.80
CA PRO A 3 -15.81 5.22 -4.09
C PRO A 3 -16.28 4.02 -4.92
N ALA A 4 -17.38 4.17 -5.66
CA ALA A 4 -17.97 3.08 -6.44
C ALA A 4 -17.06 2.55 -7.56
N PHE A 5 -16.16 3.38 -8.09
CA PHE A 5 -15.21 2.95 -9.13
C PHE A 5 -14.22 1.89 -8.63
N VAL A 6 -13.98 1.81 -7.31
CA VAL A 6 -13.02 0.85 -6.72
C VAL A 6 -13.42 -0.59 -7.03
N ALA A 7 -14.72 -0.89 -7.15
CA ALA A 7 -15.18 -2.21 -7.54
C ALA A 7 -14.70 -2.64 -8.94
N LYS A 8 -14.45 -1.68 -9.85
CA LYS A 8 -13.92 -1.94 -11.19
C LYS A 8 -12.43 -2.33 -11.18
N MET A 9 -11.72 -2.08 -10.09
CA MET A 9 -10.29 -2.42 -9.95
C MET A 9 -10.08 -3.90 -9.60
N GLY A 10 -11.15 -4.67 -9.38
CA GLY A 10 -11.06 -6.07 -8.93
C GLY A 10 -10.32 -6.25 -7.60
N PRO A 11 -10.68 -5.50 -6.53
CA PRO A 11 -9.93 -5.53 -5.29
C PRO A 11 -10.07 -6.88 -4.58
N VAL A 12 -8.94 -7.37 -4.05
CA VAL A 12 -8.88 -8.47 -3.08
C VAL A 12 -9.26 -7.98 -1.69
N CYS A 13 -8.77 -6.79 -1.31
CA CYS A 13 -9.17 -6.09 -0.10
C CYS A 13 -9.36 -4.60 -0.39
N THR A 14 -10.27 -3.96 0.32
CA THR A 14 -10.36 -2.50 0.38
C THR A 14 -10.56 -2.06 1.82
N ALA A 15 -9.67 -1.20 2.31
CA ALA A 15 -9.69 -0.70 3.68
C ALA A 15 -9.71 0.83 3.69
N PRO A 16 -10.70 1.49 4.34
CA PRO A 16 -10.62 2.92 4.61
C PRO A 16 -9.41 3.22 5.50
N MET A 17 -8.73 4.33 5.22
CA MET A 17 -7.55 4.75 5.96
C MET A 17 -7.81 6.09 6.68
N ASP A 18 -7.15 6.28 7.82
CA ASP A 18 -7.17 7.56 8.51
C ASP A 18 -6.17 8.51 7.86
N HIS A 19 -6.68 9.46 7.09
CA HIS A 19 -5.85 10.46 6.40
C HIS A 19 -5.04 11.32 7.37
N ALA A 20 -5.56 11.64 8.56
CA ALA A 20 -4.82 12.45 9.52
C ALA A 20 -3.63 11.70 10.12
N ALA A 21 -3.73 10.37 10.24
CA ALA A 21 -2.65 9.53 10.79
C ALA A 21 -1.67 9.03 9.72
N THR A 22 -2.17 8.70 8.53
CA THR A 22 -1.39 7.96 7.50
C THR A 22 -1.15 8.75 6.22
N GLY A 23 -1.86 9.87 6.04
CA GLY A 23 -1.90 10.61 4.77
C GLY A 23 -2.70 9.90 3.67
N MET A 24 -3.24 8.70 3.91
CA MET A 24 -4.06 7.95 2.97
C MET A 24 -5.52 7.99 3.38
N THR A 25 -6.41 8.07 2.40
CA THR A 25 -7.86 7.96 2.60
C THR A 25 -8.39 6.54 2.35
N LEU A 26 -7.68 5.77 1.52
CA LEU A 26 -8.08 4.43 1.10
C LEU A 26 -6.86 3.58 0.77
N SER A 27 -6.88 2.32 1.17
CA SER A 27 -5.98 1.27 0.71
C SER A 27 -6.75 0.25 -0.10
N VAL A 28 -6.25 -0.09 -1.29
CA VAL A 28 -6.86 -1.07 -2.20
C VAL A 28 -5.81 -2.12 -2.53
N THR A 29 -6.03 -3.36 -2.12
CA THR A 29 -5.15 -4.48 -2.49
C THR A 29 -5.73 -5.19 -3.70
N VAL A 30 -4.92 -5.40 -4.73
CA VAL A 30 -5.30 -6.10 -5.97
C VAL A 30 -4.37 -7.29 -6.21
N ASP A 31 -4.82 -8.24 -7.03
CA ASP A 31 -3.93 -9.27 -7.56
C ASP A 31 -2.87 -8.62 -8.45
N ALA A 32 -1.64 -9.15 -8.45
CA ALA A 32 -0.54 -8.62 -9.27
C ALA A 32 -0.90 -8.54 -10.76
N LYS A 33 -1.78 -9.41 -11.28
CA LYS A 33 -2.23 -9.38 -12.67
C LYS A 33 -3.23 -8.26 -12.96
N ALA A 34 -3.91 -7.75 -11.93
CA ALA A 34 -4.92 -6.71 -12.06
C ALA A 34 -4.35 -5.28 -11.91
N VAL A 35 -3.06 -5.12 -11.63
CA VAL A 35 -2.46 -3.78 -11.40
C VAL A 35 -2.66 -2.83 -12.57
N VAL A 36 -2.52 -3.29 -13.81
CA VAL A 36 -2.71 -2.44 -15.01
C VAL A 36 -4.17 -2.00 -15.15
N GLU A 37 -5.12 -2.90 -14.90
CA GLU A 37 -6.55 -2.58 -14.92
C GLU A 37 -6.89 -1.58 -13.82
N ALA A 38 -6.38 -1.80 -12.60
CA ALA A 38 -6.55 -0.89 -11.48
C ALA A 38 -6.01 0.51 -11.79
N MET A 39 -4.80 0.61 -12.35
CA MET A 39 -4.22 1.90 -12.77
C MET A 39 -5.02 2.56 -13.89
N THR A 40 -5.54 1.79 -14.85
CA THR A 40 -6.38 2.32 -15.94
C THR A 40 -7.67 2.92 -15.40
N VAL A 41 -8.29 2.28 -14.40
CA VAL A 41 -9.47 2.82 -13.72
C VAL A 41 -9.12 4.13 -13.01
N LEU A 42 -7.99 4.18 -12.31
CA LEU A 42 -7.58 5.36 -11.56
C LEU A 42 -7.21 6.55 -12.45
N ASP A 43 -6.54 6.30 -13.57
CA ASP A 43 -6.22 7.33 -14.57
C ASP A 43 -7.51 7.95 -15.14
N ALA A 44 -8.52 7.11 -15.44
CA ALA A 44 -9.82 7.59 -15.91
C ALA A 44 -10.60 8.41 -14.86
N GLU A 45 -10.36 8.17 -13.57
CA GLU A 45 -10.92 8.96 -12.46
C GLU A 45 -10.05 10.20 -12.12
N GLY A 46 -8.93 10.40 -12.82
CA GLY A 46 -8.07 11.58 -12.71
C GLY A 46 -6.98 11.51 -11.63
N TYR A 47 -6.71 10.31 -11.08
CA TYR A 47 -5.63 10.12 -10.12
C TYR A 47 -4.26 10.23 -10.81
N LEU A 48 -3.35 10.93 -10.15
CA LEU A 48 -1.97 11.10 -10.56
C LEU A 48 -1.08 10.14 -9.76
N LEU A 49 -0.18 9.44 -10.46
CA LEU A 49 0.83 8.62 -9.82
C LEU A 49 1.87 9.51 -9.13
N GLU A 50 2.13 9.26 -7.85
CA GLU A 50 3.15 9.96 -7.08
C GLU A 50 4.45 9.15 -7.02
N ASP A 51 4.35 7.88 -6.66
CA ASP A 51 5.48 6.97 -6.54
C ASP A 51 5.06 5.50 -6.72
N VAL A 52 6.07 4.67 -7.00
CA VAL A 52 5.99 3.21 -6.89
C VAL A 52 7.09 2.77 -5.95
N MET A 53 6.74 2.01 -4.92
CA MET A 53 7.68 1.50 -3.93
C MET A 53 7.51 0.00 -3.75
N ALA A 54 8.55 -0.67 -3.26
CA ALA A 54 8.49 -2.06 -2.85
C ALA A 54 8.91 -2.22 -1.38
N SER A 55 8.34 -3.23 -0.72
CA SER A 55 8.67 -3.63 0.65
C SER A 55 8.86 -5.15 0.73
N ASP A 56 10.00 -5.59 1.27
CA ASP A 56 10.24 -7.01 1.57
C ASP A 56 9.54 -7.39 2.90
N LEU A 57 8.43 -8.12 2.77
CA LEU A 57 7.58 -8.64 3.85
C LEU A 57 7.76 -10.16 4.01
N GLN A 58 7.20 -10.75 5.06
CA GLN A 58 7.23 -12.21 5.22
C GLN A 58 6.46 -12.93 4.10
N GLU A 59 5.38 -12.32 3.62
CA GLU A 59 4.45 -12.88 2.65
C GLU A 59 4.95 -12.77 1.20
N GLY A 60 5.94 -11.91 0.94
CA GLY A 60 6.45 -11.61 -0.39
C GLY A 60 6.98 -10.19 -0.50
N PHE A 61 7.17 -9.72 -1.73
CA PHE A 61 7.40 -8.30 -1.98
C PHE A 61 6.06 -7.61 -2.20
N GLU A 62 5.75 -6.63 -1.36
CA GLU A 62 4.60 -5.75 -1.55
C GLU A 62 5.02 -4.55 -2.39
N ILE A 63 4.44 -4.42 -3.58
CA ILE A 63 4.54 -3.23 -4.40
C ILE A 63 3.38 -2.31 -4.01
N THR A 64 3.71 -1.05 -3.74
CA THR A 64 2.81 0.00 -3.30
C THR A 64 2.85 1.13 -4.32
N TYR A 65 1.67 1.54 -4.78
CA TYR A 65 1.48 2.67 -5.68
C TYR A 65 0.73 3.75 -4.91
N HIS A 66 1.34 4.92 -4.72
CA HIS A 66 0.64 6.06 -4.14
C HIS A 66 0.10 6.94 -5.26
N LEU A 67 -1.20 7.27 -5.16
CA LEU A 67 -1.85 8.13 -6.12
C LEU A 67 -2.68 9.21 -5.43
N SER A 68 -2.79 10.37 -6.05
CA SER A 68 -3.62 11.47 -5.54
C SER A 68 -4.40 12.19 -6.61
N LEU A 69 -5.52 12.78 -6.20
CA LEU A 69 -6.16 13.83 -6.97
C LEU A 69 -5.43 15.17 -6.71
N LEU A 70 -5.46 16.06 -7.70
CA LEU A 70 -4.83 17.38 -7.61
C LEU A 70 -5.42 18.27 -6.48
N ASP A 71 -6.58 17.91 -5.95
CA ASP A 71 -7.18 18.57 -4.79
C ASP A 71 -6.38 18.39 -3.48
N GLY A 72 -5.41 17.46 -3.47
CA GLY A 72 -4.51 17.19 -2.36
C GLY A 72 -5.17 16.54 -1.13
N ALA A 73 -6.47 16.25 -1.19
CA ALA A 73 -7.23 15.67 -0.08
C ALA A 73 -7.53 14.19 -0.29
N ASN A 74 -7.53 13.73 -1.54
CA ASN A 74 -7.82 12.35 -1.88
C ASN A 74 -6.56 11.64 -2.37
N ARG A 75 -5.81 11.11 -1.40
CA ARG A 75 -4.63 10.27 -1.62
C ARG A 75 -4.99 8.83 -1.28
N ILE A 76 -4.70 7.91 -2.19
CA ILE A 76 -4.99 6.49 -2.05
C ILE A 76 -3.72 5.69 -2.26
N VAL A 77 -3.74 4.46 -1.76
CA VAL A 77 -2.66 3.51 -1.96
C VAL A 77 -3.19 2.23 -2.58
N VAL A 78 -2.59 1.81 -3.69
CA VAL A 78 -2.85 0.50 -4.31
C VAL A 78 -1.69 -0.43 -3.96
N ARG A 79 -2.01 -1.66 -3.55
CA ARG A 79 -1.02 -2.66 -3.11
C ARG A 79 -1.15 -3.92 -3.96
N ALA A 80 -0.02 -4.49 -4.33
CA ALA A 80 0.07 -5.80 -4.97
C ALA A 80 1.18 -6.60 -4.31
N LEU A 81 0.93 -7.89 -4.05
CA LEU A 81 1.91 -8.79 -3.46
C LEU A 81 2.40 -9.77 -4.53
N VAL A 82 3.73 -9.91 -4.65
CA VAL A 82 4.37 -10.94 -5.48
C VAL A 82 5.23 -11.86 -4.62
N PRO A 83 5.34 -13.15 -4.96
CA PRO A 83 6.18 -14.09 -4.20
C PRO A 83 7.66 -13.67 -4.24
N HIS A 84 8.44 -14.09 -3.23
CA HIS A 84 9.90 -13.91 -3.25
C HIS A 84 10.59 -14.74 -4.34
N ASP A 85 10.00 -15.89 -4.70
CA ASP A 85 10.47 -16.72 -5.80
C ASP A 85 9.90 -16.20 -7.13
N ALA A 86 10.79 -15.84 -8.05
CA ALA A 86 10.44 -15.22 -9.34
C ALA A 86 9.46 -14.02 -9.21
N PRO A 87 9.83 -12.95 -8.46
CA PRO A 87 8.96 -11.80 -8.26
C PRO A 87 8.70 -11.08 -9.59
N SER A 88 7.47 -11.10 -10.07
CA SER A 88 7.10 -10.45 -11.33
C SER A 88 5.66 -9.95 -11.33
N LEU A 89 5.45 -8.79 -11.96
CA LEU A 89 4.13 -8.20 -12.22
C LEU A 89 4.17 -7.35 -13.50
N PRO A 90 3.03 -7.09 -14.17
CA PRO A 90 3.01 -6.23 -15.35
C PRO A 90 3.41 -4.78 -15.01
N THR A 91 4.17 -4.14 -15.91
CA THR A 91 4.48 -2.70 -15.82
C THR A 91 3.23 -1.85 -15.91
N ILE A 92 3.19 -0.74 -15.17
CA ILE A 92 2.17 0.30 -15.32
C ILE A 92 2.67 1.50 -16.15
N SER A 93 3.92 1.46 -16.65
CA SER A 93 4.54 2.56 -17.44
C SER A 93 3.75 2.99 -18.68
N ALA A 94 2.93 2.07 -19.25
CA ALA A 94 2.05 2.38 -20.37
C ALA A 94 0.83 3.24 -19.98
N VAL A 95 0.39 3.17 -18.71
CA VAL A 95 -0.69 4.00 -18.14
C VAL A 95 -0.09 5.27 -17.54
N TYR A 96 0.92 5.10 -16.69
CA TYR A 96 1.62 6.20 -16.02
C TYR A 96 3.09 6.22 -16.44
N PRO A 97 3.50 7.08 -17.39
CA PRO A 97 4.88 7.14 -17.87
C PRO A 97 5.91 7.43 -16.76
N GLY A 98 5.49 8.09 -15.67
CA GLY A 98 6.34 8.33 -14.50
C GLY A 98 6.77 7.05 -13.76
N ALA A 99 6.11 5.92 -13.99
CA ALA A 99 6.50 4.64 -13.42
C ALA A 99 7.81 4.07 -14.00
N ASP A 100 8.25 4.52 -15.19
CA ASP A 100 9.48 4.02 -15.83
C ASP A 100 10.69 4.07 -14.90
N TRP A 101 10.84 5.17 -14.15
CA TRP A 101 11.95 5.32 -13.20
C TRP A 101 11.74 4.51 -11.92
N HIS A 102 10.54 4.54 -11.36
CA HIS A 102 10.25 3.90 -10.08
C HIS A 102 10.26 2.36 -10.18
N GLU A 103 9.76 1.79 -11.28
CA GLU A 103 9.77 0.35 -11.52
C GLU A 103 11.22 -0.15 -11.74
N ARG A 104 12.07 0.64 -12.39
CA ARG A 104 13.52 0.35 -12.48
C ARG A 104 14.22 0.42 -11.13
N GLU A 105 13.88 1.38 -10.26
CA GLU A 105 14.41 1.42 -8.90
C GLU A 105 14.01 0.18 -8.09
N CYS A 106 12.75 -0.27 -8.22
CA CYS A 106 12.28 -1.51 -7.59
C CYS A 106 13.02 -2.73 -8.14
N PHE A 107 13.28 -2.79 -9.45
CA PHE A 107 14.11 -3.83 -10.08
C PHE A 107 15.54 -3.82 -9.52
N ASP A 108 16.19 -2.66 -9.47
CA ASP A 108 17.55 -2.52 -8.96
C ASP A 108 17.68 -3.04 -7.53
N PHE A 109 16.78 -2.61 -6.65
CA PHE A 109 16.94 -2.82 -5.23
C PHE A 109 16.29 -4.08 -4.67
N TYR A 110 15.28 -4.61 -5.34
CA TYR A 110 14.53 -5.79 -4.90
C TYR A 110 14.54 -6.95 -5.90
N GLY A 111 14.99 -6.73 -7.14
CA GLY A 111 15.01 -7.77 -8.18
C GLY A 111 13.62 -8.11 -8.73
N ILE A 112 12.66 -7.21 -8.57
CA ILE A 112 11.28 -7.40 -9.06
C ILE A 112 11.24 -7.15 -10.57
N ASP A 113 10.76 -8.12 -11.33
CA ASP A 113 10.60 -8.03 -12.77
C ASP A 113 9.27 -7.34 -13.13
N PHE A 114 9.34 -6.30 -13.97
CA PHE A 114 8.17 -5.60 -14.47
C PHE A 114 7.90 -6.00 -15.93
N ALA A 115 7.03 -6.99 -16.12
CA ALA A 115 6.77 -7.58 -17.43
C ALA A 115 6.21 -6.53 -18.41
N GLY A 116 6.86 -6.41 -19.56
CA GLY A 116 6.50 -5.43 -20.61
C GLY A 116 7.11 -4.04 -20.43
N HIS A 117 7.93 -3.82 -19.40
CA HIS A 117 8.59 -2.53 -19.18
C HIS A 117 9.54 -2.19 -20.34
N PRO A 118 9.47 -0.98 -20.92
CA PRO A 118 10.21 -0.64 -22.14
C PRO A 118 11.72 -0.60 -21.93
N ASN A 119 12.16 -0.34 -20.70
CA ASN A 119 13.55 -0.03 -20.39
C ASN A 119 14.04 -0.63 -19.06
N LEU A 120 13.72 -1.90 -18.78
CA LEU A 120 14.05 -2.52 -17.48
C LEU A 120 15.53 -2.92 -17.40
N HIS A 121 16.36 -1.97 -16.98
CA HIS A 121 17.78 -2.17 -16.70
C HIS A 121 18.22 -1.29 -15.53
N TYR A 122 19.41 -1.59 -15.00
CA TYR A 122 19.99 -0.89 -13.85
C TYR A 122 19.90 0.64 -13.96
N LEU A 123 19.31 1.28 -12.96
CA LEU A 123 19.12 2.73 -12.90
C LEU A 123 20.11 3.40 -11.96
N LEU A 124 20.17 2.94 -10.71
CA LEU A 124 20.95 3.53 -9.63
C LEU A 124 22.18 2.69 -9.29
N LEU A 125 22.06 1.37 -9.40
CA LEU A 125 23.17 0.47 -9.14
C LEU A 125 24.08 0.35 -10.37
N PRO A 126 25.38 0.07 -10.18
CA PRO A 126 26.26 -0.30 -11.28
C PRO A 126 25.72 -1.52 -12.03
N GLU A 127 25.98 -1.57 -13.34
CA GLU A 127 25.68 -2.76 -14.13
C GLU A 127 26.34 -4.00 -13.52
N ASN A 128 25.60 -5.11 -13.46
CA ASN A 128 26.06 -6.38 -12.88
C ASN A 128 26.47 -6.28 -11.39
N PHE A 129 25.83 -5.41 -10.60
CA PHE A 129 26.04 -5.32 -9.15
C PHE A 129 25.89 -6.68 -8.43
N GLY A 130 25.13 -7.61 -9.02
CA GLY A 130 25.11 -9.02 -8.62
C GLY A 130 24.34 -9.30 -7.33
N SER A 131 23.66 -8.30 -6.79
CA SER A 131 22.76 -8.45 -5.63
C SER A 131 21.69 -7.35 -5.62
N HIS A 132 20.68 -7.51 -4.77
CA HIS A 132 19.59 -6.56 -4.59
C HIS A 132 19.59 -6.09 -3.12
N PRO A 133 20.11 -4.89 -2.83
CA PRO A 133 20.51 -4.50 -1.47
C PRO A 133 19.36 -4.32 -0.48
N LEU A 134 18.11 -4.17 -0.94
CA LEU A 134 16.94 -4.01 -0.06
C LEU A 134 16.20 -5.32 0.22
N ILE A 135 16.71 -6.46 -0.28
CA ILE A 135 16.24 -7.78 0.15
C ILE A 135 16.77 -8.08 1.55
N LYS A 136 15.85 -8.37 2.47
CA LYS A 136 16.13 -8.68 3.86
C LYS A 136 16.43 -10.18 4.02
N ALA A 137 17.24 -10.48 5.04
CA ALA A 137 17.31 -11.86 5.54
C ALA A 137 15.93 -12.29 6.06
N GLU A 138 15.57 -13.57 5.85
CA GLU A 138 14.26 -14.12 6.19
C GLU A 138 13.80 -13.76 7.61
N LYS A 139 14.67 -13.95 8.61
CA LYS A 139 14.40 -13.63 10.03
C LYS A 139 14.18 -12.13 10.34
N ALA A 140 14.54 -11.24 9.41
CA ALA A 140 14.40 -9.79 9.57
C ALA A 140 13.14 -9.24 8.89
N ARG A 141 12.40 -10.09 8.15
CA ARG A 141 11.14 -9.70 7.52
C ARG A 141 10.05 -9.57 8.58
N LYS A 142 9.26 -8.51 8.45
CA LYS A 142 8.04 -8.29 9.24
C LYS A 142 6.84 -8.74 8.42
N SER A 143 5.84 -9.30 9.06
CA SER A 143 4.57 -9.61 8.39
C SER A 143 3.80 -8.34 8.08
N LEU A 144 2.84 -8.42 7.17
CA LEU A 144 1.89 -7.33 6.94
C LEU A 144 1.13 -6.98 8.23
N ALA A 145 0.79 -8.00 9.03
CA ALA A 145 0.12 -7.84 10.32
C ALA A 145 0.95 -7.06 11.36
N ASP A 146 2.29 -7.12 11.29
CA ASP A 146 3.17 -6.36 12.18
C ASP A 146 3.29 -4.87 11.79
N LEU A 147 2.92 -4.52 10.57
CA LEU A 147 3.14 -3.19 9.99
C LEU A 147 1.85 -2.37 9.88
N MET A 148 0.73 -3.02 9.60
CA MET A 148 -0.52 -2.33 9.29
C MET A 148 -1.36 -2.05 10.54
N PRO A 149 -2.14 -0.96 10.55
CA PRO A 149 -3.02 -0.65 11.68
C PRO A 149 -4.12 -1.70 11.84
N LEU A 150 -4.59 -1.92 13.06
CA LEU A 150 -5.61 -2.95 13.34
C LEU A 150 -6.88 -2.78 12.51
N GLY A 151 -7.35 -1.53 12.29
CA GLY A 151 -8.51 -1.27 11.44
C GLY A 151 -8.34 -1.83 10.02
N TYR A 152 -7.18 -1.61 9.41
CA TYR A 152 -6.83 -2.19 8.10
C TYR A 152 -6.86 -3.71 8.13
N LEU A 153 -6.27 -4.32 9.17
CA LEU A 153 -6.21 -5.78 9.28
C LEU A 153 -7.60 -6.40 9.43
N VAL A 154 -8.50 -5.75 10.20
CA VAL A 154 -9.90 -6.16 10.33
C VAL A 154 -10.64 -6.02 8.99
N ASP A 155 -10.48 -4.88 8.31
CA ASP A 155 -11.14 -4.63 7.02
C ASP A 155 -10.67 -5.60 5.92
N CYS A 156 -9.42 -6.09 6.01
CA CYS A 156 -8.89 -7.13 5.13
C CYS A 156 -9.13 -8.57 5.62
N GLY A 157 -9.82 -8.77 6.74
CA GLY A 157 -10.07 -10.11 7.30
C GLY A 157 -8.81 -10.85 7.79
N LEU A 158 -7.75 -10.10 8.09
CA LEU A 158 -6.47 -10.59 8.60
C LEU A 158 -6.39 -10.55 10.14
N ALA A 159 -7.32 -9.87 10.81
CA ALA A 159 -7.40 -9.82 12.27
C ALA A 159 -8.84 -9.70 12.76
N GLU A 160 -9.06 -10.07 14.02
CA GLU A 160 -10.32 -9.85 14.72
C GLU A 160 -10.39 -8.43 15.32
N PRO A 161 -11.58 -7.82 15.40
CA PRO A 161 -11.73 -6.50 16.01
C PRO A 161 -11.34 -6.51 17.50
N GLU A 162 -10.74 -5.43 17.98
CA GLU A 162 -10.41 -5.30 19.40
C GLU A 162 -11.71 -5.27 20.22
N ALA A 163 -11.78 -6.06 21.30
CA ALA A 163 -12.89 -5.99 22.24
C ALA A 163 -12.97 -4.58 22.83
N GLU A 164 -14.14 -3.95 22.82
CA GLU A 164 -14.34 -2.59 23.35
C GLU A 164 -13.87 -2.56 24.82
N LYS A 165 -12.74 -1.89 25.09
CA LYS A 165 -12.29 -1.69 26.46
C LYS A 165 -13.36 -0.86 27.16
N PRO A 166 -13.91 -1.31 28.30
CA PRO A 166 -14.99 -0.60 28.98
C PRO A 166 -14.51 0.83 29.27
N LYS A 167 -15.24 1.81 28.73
CA LYS A 167 -14.93 3.23 28.96
C LYS A 167 -14.85 3.46 30.47
N PRO A 168 -13.78 4.10 30.99
CA PRO A 168 -13.71 4.42 32.40
C PRO A 168 -14.94 5.24 32.76
N ALA A 169 -15.69 4.77 33.76
CA ALA A 169 -16.90 5.43 34.23
C ALA A 169 -16.55 6.89 34.58
N LYS A 170 -17.31 7.84 34.03
CA LYS A 170 -17.17 9.25 34.41
C LYS A 170 -17.39 9.34 35.92
N VAL A 171 -16.33 9.63 36.67
CA VAL A 171 -16.44 9.93 38.11
C VAL A 171 -17.19 11.26 38.22
N VAL A 172 -18.49 11.18 38.50
CA VAL A 172 -19.29 12.35 38.85
C VAL A 172 -18.79 12.85 40.20
N LYS A 173 -18.06 13.97 40.22
CA LYS A 173 -17.71 14.63 41.48
C LYS A 173 -19.01 15.10 42.14
N ALA A 174 -19.31 14.55 43.31
CA ALA A 174 -20.41 15.01 44.14
C ALA A 174 -20.19 16.50 44.48
N ALA A 175 -21.18 17.33 44.19
CA ALA A 175 -21.20 18.73 44.60
C ALA A 175 -21.18 18.78 46.14
N LYS A 176 -20.21 19.51 46.70
CA LYS A 176 -20.25 19.87 48.11
C LYS A 176 -21.36 20.89 48.31
N THR A 177 -22.38 20.51 49.08
CA THR A 177 -23.31 21.43 49.71
C THR A 177 -22.54 22.26 50.73
N GLU A 178 -22.40 23.56 50.48
CA GLU A 178 -22.05 24.54 51.50
C GLU A 178 -23.29 24.77 52.36
N ASP A 179 -23.17 24.52 53.66
CA ASP A 179 -24.18 24.88 54.66
C ASP A 179 -23.51 25.79 55.70
N ALA A 180 -24.09 27.00 55.79
CA ALA A 180 -24.07 28.04 56.84
C ALA A 180 -22.74 28.46 57.50
#